data_AF-A0A0F9K1F3-F1
#
_entry.id   AF-A0A0F9K1F3-F1
#
_cell.length_a   1.000
_cell.length_b   1.000
_cell.length_c   1.000
_cell.angle_alpha   90.00
_cell.angle_beta   90.00
_cell.angle_gamma   90.00
#
_symmetry.space_group_name_H-M   'P 1'
#
loop_
_entity.id
_entity.type
_entity.pdbx_description
1 polymer ?
#
loop_
_entity_poly.entity_id
_entity_poly.type
_entity_poly.pdbx_seq_one_letter_code
_entity_poly.pdbx_strand_id
1 'polypeptide(L)' 'MNYDMFLGCVIAARLPFLEVSARKICNKFGIELNEIEGFSCCPDPTGIELISRKAWAALGA' A
#
# COMPACT_ATOMS: atom_id res chain seq x y z
N MET A 1 7.56 5.80 16.59
CA MET A 1 6.48 4.85 16.23
C MET A 1 6.93 4.12 14.98
N ASN A 2 6.60 2.84 14.81
CA ASN A 2 7.09 2.06 13.67
C ASN A 2 5.91 1.42 12.93
N TYR A 3 5.87 1.60 11.61
CA TYR A 3 4.82 1.11 10.74
C TYR A 3 5.37 0.49 9.48
N ASP A 4 4.54 -0.38 8.94
CA ASP A 4 4.78 -1.17 7.77
C ASP A 4 4.17 -0.46 6.55
N MET A 5 4.99 -0.11 5.56
CA MET A 5 4.57 0.76 4.47
C MET A 5 3.99 -0.03 3.30
N PHE A 6 2.65 -0.01 3.18
CA PHE A 6 1.95 -0.55 2.02
C PHE A 6 1.82 0.51 0.91
N LEU A 7 2.52 0.32 -0.22
CA LEU A 7 2.51 1.26 -1.36
C LEU A 7 1.35 1.03 -2.34
N GLY A 8 0.78 -0.17 -2.33
CA GLY A 8 -0.15 -0.62 -3.37
C GLY A 8 0.49 -0.56 -4.77
N CYS A 9 -0.36 -0.56 -5.81
CA CYS A 9 0.11 -0.68 -7.19
C CYS A 9 0.49 0.66 -7.83
N VAL A 10 -0.31 1.71 -7.62
CA VAL A 10 -0.19 2.97 -8.39
C VAL A 10 1.00 3.82 -7.95
N ILE A 11 1.26 3.89 -6.64
CA ILE A 11 2.37 4.69 -6.11
C ILE A 11 3.70 4.14 -6.62
N ALA A 12 3.92 2.83 -6.45
CA ALA A 12 5.14 2.17 -6.92
C ALA A 12 5.28 2.21 -8.45
N ALA A 13 4.20 1.96 -9.21
CA ALA A 13 4.28 1.84 -10.66
C ALA A 13 4.29 3.19 -11.42
N ARG A 14 3.65 4.23 -10.89
CA ARG A 14 3.42 5.48 -11.64
C ARG A 14 3.72 6.75 -10.89
N LEU A 15 3.64 6.77 -9.55
CA LEU A 15 3.77 7.99 -8.75
C LEU A 15 4.82 7.84 -7.62
N PRO A 16 6.08 7.45 -7.94
CA PRO A 16 7.10 7.14 -6.92
C PRO A 16 7.48 8.35 -6.05
N PHE A 17 7.23 9.57 -6.53
CA PHE A 17 7.45 10.78 -5.76
C PHE A 17 6.56 10.88 -4.51
N LEU A 18 5.38 10.22 -4.50
CA LEU A 18 4.51 10.18 -3.33
C LEU A 18 5.12 9.35 -2.19
N GLU A 19 5.73 8.21 -2.53
CA GLU A 19 6.46 7.40 -1.55
C GLU A 19 7.60 8.21 -0.90
N VAL A 20 8.44 8.83 -1.73
CA VAL A 20 9.58 9.63 -1.25
C VAL A 20 9.10 10.78 -0.35
N SER A 21 8.00 11.43 -0.72
CA SER A 21 7.41 12.52 0.06
C SER A 21 6.87 12.03 1.40
N ALA A 22 6.14 10.91 1.41
CA ALA A 22 5.63 10.29 2.63
C ALA A 22 6.76 9.90 3.59
N ARG A 23 7.80 9.22 3.09
CA ARG A 23 8.98 8.84 3.91
C ARG A 23 9.66 10.05 4.54
N LYS A 24 9.84 11.14 3.79
CA LYS A 24 10.45 12.38 4.32
C LYS A 24 9.62 13.01 5.43
N ILE A 25 8.30 13.06 5.27
CA ILE A 25 7.41 13.66 6.26
C ILE A 25 7.31 12.77 7.50
N CYS A 26 7.10 11.46 7.33
CA CYS A 26 7.03 10.51 8.44
C CYS A 26 8.30 10.52 9.29
N ASN A 27 9.49 10.53 8.66
CA ASN A 27 10.75 10.64 9.38
C ASN A 27 10.84 11.93 10.23
N LYS A 28 10.39 13.08 9.69
CA LYS A 28 10.34 14.34 10.46
C LYS A 28 9.45 14.27 11.70
N PHE A 29 8.44 13.41 11.69
CA PHE A 29 7.55 13.18 12.84
C PHE A 29 8.01 12.02 13.75
N GLY A 30 9.20 11.45 13.53
CA GLY A 30 9.70 10.31 14.31
C GLY A 30 8.94 9.00 14.04
N ILE A 31 8.38 8.88 12.83
CA ILE A 31 7.72 7.69 12.35
C ILE A 31 8.67 6.93 11.42
N GLU A 32 9.02 5.71 11.82
CA GLU A 32 9.78 4.77 10.99
C GLU A 32 8.82 4.02 10.08
N LEU A 33 9.20 3.90 8.81
CA LEU A 33 8.44 3.19 7.77
C LEU A 33 9.29 2.03 7.26
N ASN A 34 8.92 0.80 7.58
CA ASN A 34 9.61 -0.40 7.13
C ASN A 34 9.18 -0.77 5.70
N GLU A 35 10.14 -1.31 4.95
CA GLU A 35 9.82 -2.04 3.72
C GLU A 35 9.40 -3.46 4.06
N ILE A 36 8.39 -3.95 3.36
CA ILE A 36 7.94 -5.33 3.49
C ILE A 36 7.98 -6.00 2.14
N GLU A 37 8.66 -7.14 2.11
CA GLU A 37 8.62 -8.05 0.98
C GLU A 37 7.33 -8.86 1.02
N GLY A 38 6.73 -9.08 -0.15
CA GLY A 38 5.60 -10.01 -0.31
C GLY A 38 4.21 -9.37 -0.25
N PHE A 39 4.09 -8.04 -0.18
CA PHE A 39 2.79 -7.42 -0.40
C PHE A 39 2.33 -7.59 -1.86
N SER A 40 1.09 -8.03 -2.00
CA SER A 40 0.39 -8.17 -3.27
C SER A 40 -0.58 -6.98 -3.47
N CYS A 41 -1.58 -7.14 -4.34
CA CYS A 41 -2.59 -6.11 -4.57
C CYS A 41 -3.53 -6.00 -3.35
N CYS A 42 -4.03 -4.80 -3.03
CA CYS A 42 -5.03 -4.58 -1.97
C CYS A 42 -6.47 -4.97 -2.36
N PRO A 43 -6.62 -5.77 -3.42
CA PRO A 43 -7.62 -5.65 -4.50
C PRO A 43 -8.55 -4.42 -4.49
N ASP A 44 -8.68 -3.75 -5.64
CA ASP A 44 -9.54 -2.57 -5.74
C ASP A 44 -11.02 -2.92 -5.43
N PRO A 45 -11.67 -2.22 -4.47
CA PRO A 45 -13.04 -2.52 -4.06
C PRO A 45 -14.06 -2.15 -5.15
N THR A 46 -13.77 -1.19 -6.02
CA THR A 46 -14.66 -0.83 -7.13
C THR A 46 -14.53 -1.77 -8.33
N GLY A 47 -13.43 -2.50 -8.45
CA GLY A 47 -13.18 -3.48 -9.49
C GLY A 47 -13.54 -4.90 -9.03
N ILE A 48 -12.77 -5.45 -8.11
CA ILE A 48 -12.85 -6.88 -7.77
C ILE A 48 -14.01 -7.16 -6.81
N GLU A 49 -14.26 -6.30 -5.82
CA GLU A 49 -15.34 -6.54 -4.87
C GLU A 49 -16.72 -6.49 -5.52
N LEU A 50 -16.93 -5.56 -6.46
CA LEU A 50 -18.19 -5.45 -7.23
C LEU A 50 -18.48 -6.69 -8.07
N ILE A 51 -17.44 -7.36 -8.59
CA ILE A 51 -17.58 -8.59 -9.39
C ILE A 51 -17.73 -9.80 -8.46
N SER A 52 -16.90 -9.90 -7.44
CA SER A 52 -16.90 -11.01 -6.47
C SER A 52 -16.26 -10.60 -5.16
N ARG A 53 -17.09 -10.41 -4.14
CA ARG A 53 -16.65 -10.18 -2.77
C ARG A 53 -15.75 -11.30 -2.22
N LYS A 54 -16.00 -12.55 -2.64
CA LYS A 54 -15.15 -13.69 -2.23
C LYS A 54 -13.75 -13.60 -2.85
N ALA A 55 -13.64 -13.20 -4.12
CA ALA A 55 -12.35 -13.02 -4.77
C ALA A 55 -11.58 -11.84 -4.17
N TRP A 56 -12.27 -10.73 -3.89
CA TRP A 56 -11.70 -9.57 -3.21
C TRP A 56 -11.14 -9.95 -1.83
N ALA A 57 -11.92 -10.64 -1.01
CA ALA A 57 -11.47 -11.09 0.31
C ALA A 57 -10.31 -12.11 0.24
N ALA A 58 -10.28 -12.98 -0.78
CA ALA A 58 -9.21 -13.96 -0.94
C ALA A 58 -7.88 -13.35 -1.43
N LEU A 59 -7.95 -12.28 -2.23
CA LEU A 59 -6.77 -11.62 -2.79
C LEU A 59 -6.13 -10.60 -1.84
N GLY A 60 -6.91 -10.00 -0.93
CA GLY A 60 -6.43 -9.06 0.07
C GLY A 60 -6.07 -9.68 1.43
N ALA A 61 -6.14 -11.02 1.55
CA ALA A 61 -5.79 -11.77 2.75
C ALA A 61 -4.28 -12.07 2.84
#